data_AF-A0A453FQX6-F1
#
_entry.id   AF-A0A453FQX6-F1
#
_cell.length_a   1.000
_cell.length_b   1.000
_cell.length_c   1.000
_cell.angle_alpha   90.00
_cell.angle_beta   90.00
_cell.angle_gamma   90.00
#
_symmetry.space_group_name_H-M   'P 1'
#
loop_
_entity.id
_entity.type
_entity.pdbx_description
1 polymer ?
#
loop_
_entity_poly.entity_id
_entity_poly.type
_entity_poly.pdbx_seq_one_letter_code
_entity_poly.pdbx_strand_id
1 'polypeptide(L)' 'GWRLDYFLASGSIIDRVHDSYILPDVTSSDHSPIGLVLKL' A
#
# COMPACT_ATOMS: atom_id res chain seq x y z
N GLY A 1 1.24 -13.44 -9.47
CA GLY A 1 0.57 -13.56 -8.15
C GLY A 1 -0.80 -12.91 -8.22
N TRP A 2 -1.54 -12.91 -7.10
CA TRP A 2 -2.81 -12.19 -6.94
C TRP A 2 -2.55 -10.92 -6.12
N ARG A 3 -3.34 -9.85 -6.33
CA ARG A 3 -3.31 -8.65 -5.49
C ARG A 3 -4.45 -8.75 -4.49
N LEU A 4 -4.15 -9.16 -3.26
CA LEU A 4 -5.15 -9.38 -2.20
C LEU A 4 -5.07 -8.36 -1.07
N ASP A 5 -3.99 -7.61 -0.99
CA ASP A 5 -3.72 -6.62 0.06
C ASP A 5 -3.93 -5.19 -0.46
N TYR A 6 -4.68 -4.38 0.30
CA TYR A 6 -5.08 -3.03 -0.11
C TYR A 6 -5.10 -2.06 1.07
N PHE A 7 -4.70 -0.82 0.80
CA PHE A 7 -5.11 0.34 1.60
C PHE A 7 -6.38 0.94 1.00
N LEU A 8 -7.41 1.11 1.83
CA LEU A 8 -8.60 1.89 1.47
C LEU A 8 -8.49 3.27 2.12
N ALA A 9 -8.74 4.32 1.35
CA ALA A 9 -8.68 5.69 1.81
C ALA A 9 -10.05 6.36 1.65
N SER A 10 -10.45 7.13 2.66
CA SER A 10 -11.64 7.99 2.55
C SER A 10 -11.41 9.06 1.48
N GLY A 11 -12.47 9.44 0.76
CA GLY A 11 -12.38 10.50 -0.25
C GLY A 11 -11.86 11.83 0.31
N SER A 12 -12.10 12.13 1.59
CA SER A 12 -11.60 13.34 2.26
C SER A 12 -10.08 13.38 2.47
N ILE A 13 -9.38 12.26 2.29
CA ILE A 13 -7.93 12.17 2.48
C ILE A 13 -7.20 11.65 1.24
N ILE A 14 -7.92 11.41 0.13
CA ILE A 14 -7.32 10.82 -1.07
C ILE A 14 -6.23 11.71 -1.66
N ASP A 15 -6.42 13.04 -1.61
CA ASP A 15 -5.44 14.02 -2.10
C ASP A 15 -4.16 14.06 -1.27
N ARG A 16 -4.17 13.46 -0.07
CA ARG A 16 -2.99 13.30 0.78
C ARG A 16 -2.21 12.04 0.48
N VAL A 17 -2.76 11.10 -0.30
CA VAL A 17 -2.05 9.90 -0.73
C VAL A 17 -0.98 10.30 -1.73
N HIS A 18 0.28 10.22 -1.32
CA HIS A 18 1.42 10.54 -2.17
C HIS A 18 1.84 9.35 -3.03
N ASP A 19 1.91 8.17 -2.42
CA ASP A 19 2.36 6.95 -3.09
C ASP A 19 1.76 5.71 -2.44
N SER A 20 1.58 4.65 -3.21
CA SER A 20 1.20 3.32 -2.73
C SER A 20 1.88 2.27 -3.60
N TYR A 21 2.60 1.35 -2.96
CA TYR A 21 3.48 0.41 -3.64
C TYR A 21 3.53 -0.95 -2.94
N ILE A 22 4.05 -1.94 -3.63
CA ILE A 22 4.29 -3.30 -3.13
C ILE A 22 5.79 -3.43 -2.84
N LEU A 23 6.16 -4.16 -1.79
CA LEU A 23 7.54 -4.50 -1.44
C LEU A 23 7.79 -6.00 -1.75
N PRO A 24 7.97 -6.38 -3.02
CA PRO A 24 8.05 -7.80 -3.42
C PRO A 24 9.31 -8.50 -2.91
N ASP A 25 10.38 -7.75 -2.64
CA ASP A 25 11.69 -8.29 -2.22
C ASP A 25 11.75 -8.59 -0.71
N VAL A 26 10.73 -8.21 0.06
CA VAL A 26 10.64 -8.55 1.48
C VAL A 26 10.08 -9.97 1.63
N THR A 27 10.95 -10.89 2.03
CA THR A 27 10.64 -12.32 2.13
C THR A 27 10.51 -12.75 3.59
N SER A 28 9.41 -13.40 3.94
CA SER A 28 9.19 -14.14 5.21
C SER A 28 7.76 -14.64 5.36
N SER A 29 6.81 -14.06 4.62
CA SER A 29 5.42 -14.48 4.46
C SER A 29 5.15 -14.93 3.01
N ASP A 30 4.06 -15.65 2.80
CA ASP A 30 3.46 -15.97 1.51
C ASP A 30 2.78 -14.76 0.83
N HIS A 31 2.61 -13.66 1.54
CA HIS A 31 2.20 -12.35 1.02
C HIS A 31 3.34 -11.34 1.07
N SER A 32 3.41 -10.47 0.05
CA SER A 32 4.33 -9.32 0.05
C SER A 32 3.71 -8.14 0.80
N PRO A 33 4.46 -7.43 1.67
CA PRO A 33 3.98 -6.21 2.30
C PRO A 33 3.64 -5.12 1.27
N ILE A 34 2.73 -4.22 1.65
CA ILE A 34 2.39 -3.02 0.88
C ILE A 34 2.64 -1.75 1.70
N GLY A 35 3.05 -0.68 1.02
CA GLY A 35 3.33 0.63 1.61
C GLY A 35 2.35 1.71 1.15
N LEU A 36 2.18 2.73 1.98
CA LEU A 36 1.42 3.95 1.70
C LEU A 36 2.18 5.15 2.25
N VAL A 37 2.43 6.16 1.41
CA VAL A 37 3.04 7.43 1.82
C VAL A 37 1.97 8.50 1.80
N LEU A 38 1.84 9.26 2.89
CA LEU A 38 0.92 10.38 3.01
C LEU A 38 1.68 11.71 3.10
N LYS A 39 1.14 12.76 2.48
CA LYS A 39 1.56 14.15 2.71
C LYS A 39 0.69 14.76 3.81
N LEU A 40 1.33 15.33 4.82
CA LEU A 40 0.69 15.98 5.97
C LEU A 40 0.52 17.48 5.74
#